data_AF-A0A2V6TI06-F1
#
_entry.id   AF-A0A2V6TI06-F1
#
_cell.length_a   1.000
_cell.length_b   1.000
_cell.length_c   1.000
_cell.angle_alpha   90.00
_cell.angle_beta   90.00
_cell.angle_gamma   90.00
#
_symmetry.space_group_name_H-M   'P 1'
#
loop_
_entity.id
_entity.type
_entity.pdbx_description
1 polymer ?
#
loop_
_entity_poly.entity_id
_entity_poly.type
_entity_poly.pdbx_seq_one_letter_code
_entity_poly.pdbx_strand_id
1 'polypeptide(L)'
;MIDTAPLIAVVLSLALGGISLLWPPRRLRHATFAAGMVAFALESALVYALLEHASTPEAHARWMTALESASLLTPIPWCLFAFLSARHADAAIPHGWRVSFSLGSVGLAVAAGVNVFSPFIFVLNAPGPFRDGELSLPGQVGVVIELLATIAVLYGLE
;
A
#
# COMPACT_ATOMS: atom_id res chain seq x y z
N MET A 1 16.14 -2.21 21.41
CA MET A 1 16.46 -0.91 20.79
C MET A 1 15.17 -0.44 20.14
N ILE A 2 14.73 0.79 20.41
CA ILE A 2 13.54 1.35 19.75
C ILE A 2 13.95 1.66 18.31
N ASP A 3 13.37 0.97 17.34
CA ASP A 3 13.57 1.29 15.92
C ASP A 3 12.75 2.53 15.58
N THR A 4 13.43 3.68 15.52
CA THR A 4 12.81 4.98 15.20
C THR A 4 12.63 5.21 13.69
N ALA A 5 13.24 4.36 12.85
CA ALA A 5 13.18 4.47 11.40
C ALA A 5 11.75 4.54 10.83
N PRO A 6 10.77 3.72 11.28
CA PRO A 6 9.40 3.81 10.78
C PRO A 6 8.73 5.12 11.17
N LEU A 7 9.00 5.66 12.36
CA LEU A 7 8.46 6.96 12.78
C LEU A 7 9.01 8.11 11.93
N ILE A 8 10.29 8.06 11.58
CA ILE A 8 10.89 9.03 10.65
C ILE A 8 10.19 8.94 9.29
N ALA A 9 9.93 7.72 8.80
CA ALA A 9 9.23 7.50 7.54
C ALA A 9 7.79 8.04 7.57
N VAL A 10 7.05 7.89 8.68
CA VAL A 10 5.73 8.50 8.89
C VAL A 10 5.82 10.03 8.74
N VAL A 11 6.72 10.67 9.49
CA VAL A 11 6.85 12.12 9.52
C VAL A 11 7.24 12.67 8.15
N LEU A 12 8.24 12.08 7.51
CA LEU A 12 8.69 12.50 6.17
C LEU A 12 7.59 12.31 5.13
N SER A 13 6.86 11.19 5.19
CA SER A 13 5.79 10.92 4.24
C SER A 13 4.65 11.94 4.38
N LEU A 14 4.20 12.21 5.61
CA LEU A 14 3.18 13.22 5.86
C LEU A 14 3.66 14.63 5.52
N ALA A 15 4.92 14.97 5.78
CA ALA A 15 5.49 16.26 5.41
C ALA A 15 5.48 16.45 3.89
N LEU A 16 5.93 15.46 3.12
CA LEU A 16 5.91 15.50 1.65
C LEU A 16 4.49 15.57 1.10
N GLY A 17 3.56 14.77 1.65
CA GLY A 17 2.14 14.81 1.28
C GLY A 17 1.52 16.18 1.57
N GLY A 18 1.79 16.75 2.75
CA GLY A 18 1.34 18.08 3.14
C GLY A 18 1.89 19.18 2.22
N ILE A 19 3.19 19.18 1.97
CA ILE A 19 3.87 20.15 1.08
C ILE A 19 3.26 20.10 -0.33
N SER A 20 2.96 18.91 -0.86
CA SER A 20 2.38 18.76 -2.19
C SER A 20 1.00 19.42 -2.35
N LEU A 21 0.24 19.56 -1.25
CA LEU A 21 -1.09 20.17 -1.24
C LEU A 21 -1.06 21.70 -1.08
N LEU A 22 0.10 22.26 -0.70
CA LEU A 22 0.29 23.70 -0.50
C LEU A 22 0.51 24.47 -1.82
N TRP A 23 0.82 23.79 -2.92
CA TRP A 23 1.01 24.44 -4.23
C TRP A 23 -0.29 24.52 -5.05
N PRO A 24 -0.83 25.72 -5.30
CA PRO A 24 -1.83 25.93 -6.34
C PRO A 24 -1.16 25.89 -7.73
N PRO A 25 -1.83 25.35 -8.78
CA PRO A 25 -3.18 24.80 -8.80
C PRO A 25 -3.27 23.36 -8.26
N ARG A 26 -4.29 23.09 -7.44
CA ARG A 26 -4.62 21.76 -6.89
C ARG A 26 -5.14 20.81 -7.97
N ARG A 27 -4.22 20.34 -8.83
CA ARG A 27 -4.51 19.32 -9.84
C ARG A 27 -4.62 17.94 -9.18
N LEU A 28 -5.46 17.08 -9.76
CA LEU A 28 -5.65 15.67 -9.35
C LEU A 28 -4.33 14.95 -9.03
N ARG A 29 -3.26 15.24 -9.78
CA ARG A 29 -1.90 14.72 -9.55
C ARG A 29 -1.37 14.97 -8.12
N HIS A 30 -1.57 16.16 -7.57
CA HIS A 30 -1.10 16.48 -6.21
C HIS A 30 -1.93 15.75 -5.15
N ALA A 31 -3.23 15.57 -5.40
CA ALA A 31 -4.10 14.82 -4.50
C ALA A 31 -3.76 13.32 -4.49
N THR A 32 -3.50 12.72 -5.65
CA THR A 32 -3.10 11.30 -5.74
C THR A 32 -1.71 11.07 -5.15
N PHE A 33 -0.77 12.01 -5.34
CA PHE A 33 0.52 11.97 -4.66
C PHE A 33 0.38 12.03 -3.14
N ALA A 34 -0.38 13.01 -2.62
CA ALA A 34 -0.61 13.14 -1.19
C ALA A 34 -1.29 11.89 -0.60
N ALA A 35 -2.26 11.30 -1.31
CA ALA A 35 -2.89 10.05 -0.91
C ALA A 35 -1.88 8.88 -0.85
N GLY A 36 -0.94 8.78 -1.80
CA GLY A 36 0.13 7.79 -1.77
C GLY A 36 1.08 7.98 -0.58
N MET A 37 1.42 9.23 -0.26
CA MET A 37 2.24 9.53 0.91
C MET A 37 1.52 9.21 2.23
N VAL A 38 0.20 9.40 2.31
CA VAL A 38 -0.62 8.98 3.46
C VAL A 38 -0.63 7.45 3.59
N ALA A 39 -0.75 6.73 2.48
CA ALA A 39 -0.68 5.26 2.49
C ALA A 39 0.68 4.76 2.99
N PHE A 40 1.80 5.34 2.52
CA PHE A 40 3.14 5.01 3.04
C PHE A 40 3.34 5.37 4.51
N ALA A 41 2.78 6.50 4.96
CA ALA A 41 2.80 6.85 6.37
C ALA A 41 2.02 5.81 7.19
N LEU A 42 0.87 5.34 6.70
CA LEU A 42 0.09 4.30 7.36
C LEU A 42 0.86 2.98 7.46
N GLU A 43 1.48 2.51 6.37
CA GLU A 43 2.33 1.31 6.39
C GLU A 43 3.47 1.43 7.40
N SER A 44 4.17 2.57 7.40
CA SER A 44 5.27 2.82 8.33
C SER A 44 4.80 2.84 9.78
N ALA A 45 3.61 3.39 10.06
CA ALA A 45 3.00 3.35 11.39
C ALA A 45 2.59 1.93 11.80
N LEU A 46 2.11 1.12 10.86
CA LEU A 46 1.76 -0.29 11.11
C LEU A 46 3.00 -1.15 11.36
N VAL A 47 4.11 -0.90 10.65
CA VAL A 47 5.42 -1.51 10.94
C VAL A 47 5.90 -1.14 12.34
N TYR A 48 5.81 0.14 12.72
CA TYR A 48 6.13 0.56 14.09
C TYR A 48 5.27 -0.16 15.14
N ALA A 49 3.96 -0.25 14.92
CA ALA A 49 3.05 -0.93 15.81
C ALA A 49 3.34 -2.44 15.90
N LEU A 50 3.70 -3.08 14.78
CA LEU A 50 4.12 -4.48 14.75
C LEU A 50 5.39 -4.70 15.58
N LEU A 51 6.38 -3.80 15.50
CA LEU A 51 7.65 -3.94 16.21
C LEU A 51 7.53 -3.64 17.71
N GLU A 52 6.77 -2.62 18.10
CA GLU A 52 6.71 -2.12 19.48
C GLU A 52 5.50 -2.65 20.27
N HIS A 53 4.36 -2.89 19.62
CA HIS A 53 3.08 -3.16 20.31
C HIS A 53 2.59 -4.60 20.16
N ALA A 54 3.30 -5.44 19.41
CA ALA A 54 2.88 -6.82 19.17
C ALA A 54 3.52 -7.79 20.18
N SER A 55 3.16 -7.68 21.46
CA SER A 55 3.72 -8.53 22.51
C SER A 55 3.26 -9.99 22.46
N THR A 56 2.08 -10.27 21.89
CA THR A 56 1.50 -11.62 21.77
C THR A 56 1.48 -12.12 20.31
N PRO A 57 1.41 -13.45 20.08
CA PRO A 57 1.26 -14.00 18.72
C PRO A 57 0.01 -13.49 18.01
N GLU A 58 -1.12 -13.41 18.72
CA GLU A 58 -2.38 -12.87 18.19
C GLU A 58 -2.28 -11.38 17.85
N ALA A 59 -1.49 -10.60 18.61
CA ALA A 59 -1.22 -9.21 18.27
C ALA A 59 -0.35 -9.11 17.01
N HIS A 60 0.67 -9.95 16.85
CA HIS A 60 1.49 -10.01 15.63
C HIS A 60 0.65 -10.34 14.39
N ALA A 61 -0.21 -11.36 14.46
CA ALA A 61 -1.09 -11.73 13.36
C ALA A 61 -2.01 -10.57 12.95
N ARG A 62 -2.60 -9.87 13.93
CA ARG A 62 -3.46 -8.70 13.68
C ARG A 62 -2.71 -7.55 13.00
N TRP A 63 -1.52 -7.20 13.51
CA TRP A 63 -0.73 -6.11 12.93
C TRP A 63 -0.20 -6.45 11.53
N MET A 64 0.19 -7.71 11.27
CA MET A 64 0.58 -8.14 9.93
C MET A 64 -0.59 -8.14 8.95
N THR A 65 -1.78 -8.58 9.38
CA THR A 65 -2.99 -8.51 8.55
C THR A 65 -3.34 -7.06 8.20
N ALA A 66 -3.24 -6.15 9.18
CA ALA A 66 -3.46 -4.73 8.97
C ALA A 66 -2.42 -4.12 8.01
N LEU A 67 -1.14 -4.47 8.17
CA LEU A 67 -0.06 -4.02 7.30
C LEU A 67 -0.26 -4.49 5.87
N GLU A 68 -0.52 -5.77 5.65
CA GLU A 68 -0.77 -6.32 4.32
C GLU A 68 -2.02 -5.71 3.67
N SER A 69 -3.09 -5.50 4.44
CA SER A 69 -4.29 -4.81 3.94
C SER A 69 -3.99 -3.36 3.53
N ALA A 70 -3.16 -2.65 4.30
CA ALA A 70 -2.71 -1.31 3.92
C ALA A 70 -1.85 -1.36 2.66
N SER A 71 -0.94 -2.32 2.54
CA SER A 71 -0.09 -2.51 1.38
C SER A 71 -0.84 -2.85 0.11
N LEU A 72 -1.93 -3.61 0.18
CA LEU A 72 -2.79 -3.83 -0.98
C LEU A 72 -3.47 -2.53 -1.47
N LEU A 73 -3.67 -1.55 -0.59
CA LEU A 73 -4.30 -0.27 -0.95
C LEU A 73 -3.29 0.77 -1.43
N THR A 74 -2.03 0.70 -1.01
CA THR A 74 -0.95 1.64 -1.35
C THR A 74 -0.70 1.82 -2.86
N PRO A 75 -0.75 0.76 -3.70
CA PRO A 75 -0.58 0.88 -5.15
C PRO A 75 -1.65 1.75 -5.82
N ILE A 76 -2.87 1.83 -5.29
CA ILE A 76 -3.99 2.55 -5.92
C ILE A 76 -3.65 4.03 -6.16
N PRO A 77 -3.31 4.84 -5.14
CA PRO A 77 -2.93 6.24 -5.34
C PRO A 77 -1.64 6.39 -6.14
N TRP A 78 -0.68 5.46 -6.02
CA TRP A 78 0.60 5.51 -6.73
C TRP A 78 0.46 5.31 -8.23
N CYS A 79 -0.29 4.30 -8.64
CA CYS A 79 -0.50 4.00 -10.05
C CYS A 79 -1.27 5.16 -10.73
N LEU A 80 -2.26 5.74 -10.03
CA LEU A 80 -2.95 6.94 -10.50
C LEU A 80 -2.01 8.15 -10.61
N PHE A 81 -1.14 8.36 -9.63
CA PHE A 81 -0.15 9.44 -9.67
C PHE A 81 0.83 9.28 -10.83
N ALA A 82 1.38 8.07 -11.05
CA ALA A 82 2.31 7.78 -12.13
C ALA A 82 1.65 8.02 -13.49
N PHE A 83 0.43 7.50 -13.68
CA PHE A 83 -0.35 7.71 -14.89
C PHE A 83 -0.63 9.20 -15.18
N LEU A 84 -1.02 9.98 -14.16
CA LEU A 84 -1.26 11.42 -14.29
C LEU A 84 0.03 12.21 -14.53
N SER A 85 1.19 11.67 -14.16
CA SER A 85 2.48 12.33 -14.32
C SER A 85 3.09 12.11 -15.70
N ALA A 86 2.86 10.96 -16.33
CA ALA A 86 3.35 10.67 -17.68
C ALA A 86 2.52 11.33 -18.79
N ARG A 87 1.35 11.89 -18.47
CA ARG A 87 0.44 12.46 -19.47
C ARG A 87 0.50 13.98 -19.56
N HIS A 88 0.27 14.47 -20.77
CA HIS A 88 0.03 15.89 -21.01
C HIS A 88 -1.22 16.35 -20.26
N ALA A 89 -1.15 17.53 -19.67
CA ALA A 89 -2.14 18.10 -18.76
C ALA A 89 -3.60 18.09 -19.26
N ASP A 90 -3.79 18.12 -20.59
CA ASP A 90 -5.11 18.27 -21.23
C ASP A 90 -5.58 16.98 -21.96
N ALA A 91 -4.83 15.89 -21.86
CA ALA A 91 -5.20 14.63 -22.51
C ALA A 91 -6.29 13.88 -21.71
N ALA A 92 -7.41 13.54 -22.37
CA ALA A 92 -8.52 12.79 -21.77
C ALA A 92 -8.20 11.30 -21.56
N ILE A 93 -8.43 10.75 -20.37
CA ILE A 93 -8.01 9.39 -19.99
C ILE A 93 -8.65 8.35 -20.94
N PRO A 94 -7.88 7.45 -21.57
CA PRO A 94 -8.43 6.45 -22.47
C PRO A 94 -9.40 5.53 -21.72
N HIS A 95 -10.51 5.15 -22.36
CA HIS A 95 -11.54 4.38 -21.69
C HIS A 95 -11.00 3.02 -21.17
N GLY A 96 -10.15 2.33 -21.93
CA GLY A 96 -9.53 1.08 -21.51
C GLY A 96 -8.71 1.21 -20.23
N TRP A 97 -7.94 2.29 -20.10
CA TRP A 97 -7.19 2.59 -18.88
C TRP A 97 -8.10 2.88 -17.69
N ARG A 98 -9.20 3.61 -17.88
CA ARG A 98 -10.19 3.83 -16.81
C ARG A 98 -10.77 2.52 -16.30
N VAL A 99 -11.12 1.61 -17.21
CA VAL A 99 -11.67 0.30 -16.88
C VAL A 99 -10.64 -0.54 -16.12
N SER A 100 -9.39 -0.62 -16.62
CA SER A 100 -8.32 -1.36 -15.95
C SER A 100 -7.99 -0.80 -14.57
N PHE A 101 -7.92 0.53 -14.42
CA PHE A 101 -7.70 1.16 -13.12
C PHE A 101 -8.85 0.89 -12.15
N SER A 102 -10.10 1.01 -12.62
CA SER A 102 -11.27 0.73 -11.78
C SER A 102 -11.31 -0.74 -11.36
N LEU A 103 -11.10 -1.67 -12.28
CA LEU A 103 -11.06 -3.11 -11.97
C LEU A 103 -9.90 -3.44 -11.02
N GLY A 104 -8.70 -2.93 -11.28
CA GLY A 104 -7.53 -3.14 -10.42
C GLY A 104 -7.74 -2.58 -9.01
N SER A 105 -8.25 -1.35 -8.90
CA SER A 105 -8.51 -0.72 -7.61
C SER A 105 -9.61 -1.44 -6.82
N VAL A 106 -10.69 -1.88 -7.49
CA VAL A 106 -11.75 -2.67 -6.85
C VAL A 106 -11.20 -4.03 -6.42
N GLY A 107 -10.40 -4.70 -7.26
CA GLY A 107 -9.76 -5.96 -6.93
C GLY A 107 -8.87 -5.86 -5.70
N LEU A 108 -8.03 -4.82 -5.63
CA LEU A 108 -7.17 -4.54 -4.48
C LEU A 108 -7.97 -4.20 -3.21
N ALA A 109 -9.03 -3.40 -3.33
CA ALA A 109 -9.90 -3.08 -2.20
C ALA A 109 -10.66 -4.31 -1.67
N VAL A 110 -11.14 -5.17 -2.57
CA VAL A 110 -11.76 -6.45 -2.21
C VAL A 110 -10.74 -7.36 -1.55
N ALA A 111 -9.53 -7.49 -2.11
CA ALA A 111 -8.46 -8.30 -1.53
C ALA A 111 -8.08 -7.83 -0.13
N ALA A 112 -7.93 -6.52 0.08
CA ALA A 112 -7.69 -5.92 1.40
C ALA A 112 -8.86 -6.22 2.36
N GLY A 113 -10.10 -6.09 1.91
CA GLY A 113 -11.28 -6.44 2.71
C GLY A 113 -11.32 -7.91 3.10
N VAL A 114 -11.05 -8.82 2.15
CA VAL A 114 -11.00 -10.27 2.41
C VAL A 114 -9.88 -10.58 3.40
N ASN A 115 -8.71 -9.95 3.28
CA ASN A 115 -7.59 -10.17 4.20
C ASN A 115 -7.96 -9.85 5.65
N VAL A 116 -8.76 -8.80 5.89
CA VAL A 116 -9.24 -8.45 7.25
C VAL A 116 -10.09 -9.56 7.88
N PHE A 117 -10.92 -10.25 7.09
CA PHE A 117 -11.82 -11.30 7.59
C PHE A 117 -11.20 -12.71 7.54
N SER A 118 -10.29 -12.93 6.60
CA SER A 118 -9.59 -14.20 6.38
C SER A 118 -8.11 -13.89 6.14
N PRO A 119 -7.32 -13.77 7.22
CA PRO A 119 -5.91 -13.35 7.15
C PRO A 119 -5.13 -14.20 6.18
N PHE A 120 -4.40 -13.53 5.30
CA PHE A 120 -3.56 -14.18 4.31
C PHE A 120 -2.22 -14.62 4.89
N ILE A 121 -1.82 -14.10 6.05
CA ILE A 121 -0.60 -14.48 6.75
C ILE A 121 -0.97 -15.29 7.99
N PHE A 122 -0.39 -16.49 8.08
CA PHE A 122 -0.41 -17.29 9.31
C PHE A 122 0.92 -17.15 10.03
N VAL A 123 0.85 -16.92 11.35
CA VAL A 123 2.05 -16.81 12.19
C VAL A 123 2.25 -18.14 12.90
N LEU A 124 3.26 -18.90 12.48
CA LEU A 124 3.65 -20.13 13.13
C LEU A 124 4.77 -19.82 14.13
N ASN A 125 4.70 -20.47 15.29
CA ASN A 125 5.80 -20.41 16.25
C ASN A 125 6.95 -21.28 15.73
N ALA A 126 8.09 -20.66 15.42
CA ALA A 126 9.31 -21.36 15.07
C ALA A 126 10.10 -21.71 16.35
N PRO A 127 10.99 -22.71 16.33
CA PRO A 127 11.87 -22.97 17.47
C PRO A 127 12.80 -21.77 17.76
N GLY A 128 12.72 -21.20 18.96
CA GLY A 128 13.55 -20.06 19.40
C GLY A 128 12.79 -18.73 19.52
N PRO A 129 13.45 -17.56 19.45
CA PRO A 129 12.80 -16.25 19.50
C PRO A 129 12.15 -15.83 18.18
N PHE A 130 12.19 -16.70 17.16
CA PHE A 130 11.74 -16.41 15.80
C PHE A 130 10.27 -16.80 15.59
N ARG A 131 9.59 -16.06 14.71
CA ARG A 131 8.21 -16.34 14.29
C ARG A 131 8.19 -16.43 12.77
N ASP A 132 7.60 -17.49 12.25
CA ASP A 132 7.49 -17.70 10.80
C ASP A 132 6.16 -17.10 10.31
N GLY A 133 6.23 -16.27 9.27
CA GLY A 133 5.07 -15.77 8.56
C GLY A 133 4.89 -16.57 7.27
N GLU A 134 3.86 -17.41 7.21
CA GLU A 134 3.51 -18.13 5.98
C GLU A 134 2.41 -17.40 5.23
N LEU A 135 2.65 -17.18 3.94
CA LEU A 135 1.67 -16.63 3.02
C LEU A 135 0.72 -17.74 2.56
N SER A 136 -0.55 -17.59 2.90
CA SER A 136 -1.64 -18.42 2.39
C SER A 136 -1.74 -18.32 0.86
N LEU A 137 -2.37 -19.33 0.25
CA LEU A 137 -2.59 -19.37 -1.19
C LEU A 137 -3.31 -18.11 -1.74
N PRO A 138 -4.33 -17.55 -1.05
CA PRO A 138 -4.89 -16.23 -1.38
C PRO A 138 -3.88 -15.08 -1.31
N GLY A 139 -3.02 -15.03 -0.28
CA GLY A 139 -1.97 -14.02 -0.16
C GLY A 139 -0.96 -14.08 -1.30
N GLN A 140 -0.57 -15.29 -1.71
CA GLN A 140 0.34 -15.48 -2.85
C GLN A 140 -0.27 -14.96 -4.14
N VAL A 141 -1.54 -15.25 -4.38
CA VAL A 141 -2.28 -14.70 -5.53
C VAL A 141 -2.36 -13.17 -5.45
N GLY A 142 -2.58 -12.60 -4.26
CA GLY A 142 -2.57 -11.17 -4.02
C GLY A 142 -1.24 -10.50 -4.43
N VAL A 143 -0.11 -11.05 -3.96
CA VAL A 143 1.23 -10.56 -4.30
C VAL A 143 1.51 -10.66 -5.80
N VAL A 144 1.07 -11.75 -6.45
CA VAL A 144 1.19 -11.90 -7.91
C VAL A 144 0.39 -10.84 -8.65
N ILE A 145 -0.85 -10.57 -8.22
CA ILE A 145 -1.69 -9.52 -8.82
C ILE A 145 -1.06 -8.14 -8.62
N GLU A 146 -0.51 -7.87 -7.44
CA GLU A 146 0.19 -6.62 -7.13
C GLU A 146 1.40 -6.42 -8.05
N LEU A 147 2.26 -7.43 -8.19
CA LEU A 147 3.41 -7.41 -9.10
C LEU A 147 3.00 -7.19 -10.55
N LEU A 148 1.97 -7.91 -11.03
CA LEU A 148 1.47 -7.75 -12.39
C LEU A 148 0.87 -6.34 -12.62
N ALA A 149 0.18 -5.79 -11.62
CA ALA A 149 -0.35 -4.43 -11.69
C ALA A 149 0.78 -3.40 -11.75
N THR A 150 1.83 -3.55 -10.94
CA THR A 150 3.01 -2.68 -10.99
C THR A 150 3.69 -2.74 -12.36
N ILE A 151 3.91 -3.95 -12.91
CA ILE A 151 4.53 -4.14 -14.23
C ILE A 151 3.66 -3.52 -15.33
N ALA A 152 2.35 -3.75 -15.31
CA ALA A 152 1.43 -3.20 -16.30
C ALA A 152 1.42 -1.66 -16.28
N VAL A 153 1.52 -1.07 -15.08
CA VAL A 153 1.65 0.38 -14.93
C VAL A 153 2.98 0.86 -15.48
N LEU A 154 4.11 0.22 -15.15
CA LEU A 154 5.42 0.59 -15.69
C LEU A 154 5.49 0.50 -17.21
N TYR A 155 5.04 -0.62 -17.79
CA TYR A 155 4.96 -0.81 -19.24
C TYR A 155 4.05 0.22 -19.91
N GLY A 156 2.96 0.59 -19.25
CA GLY A 156 2.03 1.60 -19.74
C GLY A 156 2.56 3.04 -19.74
N LEU A 157 3.73 3.28 -19.13
CA LEU A 157 4.41 4.58 -19.08
C LEU A 157 5.55 4.71 -20.09
N GLU A 158 5.99 3.60 -20.71
CA GLU A 158 6.95 3.56 -21.83
C GLU A 158 6.27 3.87 -23.18
#